data_AF-A0A917FQH9-F1
#
_entry.id   AF-A0A917FQH9-F1
#
_cell.length_a   1.000
_cell.length_b   1.000
_cell.length_c   1.000
_cell.angle_alpha   90.00
_cell.angle_beta   90.00
_cell.angle_gamma   90.00
#
_symmetry.space_group_name_H-M   'P 1'
#
loop_
_entity.id
_entity.type
_entity.pdbx_description
1 polymer ?
#
loop_
_entity_poly.entity_id
_entity_poly.type
_entity_poly.pdbx_seq_one_letter_code
_entity_poly.pdbx_strand_id
1 'polypeptide(L)'
;MNNSLERKITELSWRDPSFAELIETNPHQALAQIGVEVPEGDKLDIRRQRRDTLYYVIPPYSEEPDKPDIVINQMDLWQSAELFVWIMPQKLKVQLLAMRQSYRRNAPNGST
;
A
#
# COMPACT_ATOMS: atom_id res chain seq x y z
N MET A 1 15.49 -4.88 -14.09
CA MET A 1 15.50 -4.55 -12.64
C MET A 1 14.07 -4.18 -12.25
N ASN A 2 13.44 -4.92 -11.33
CA ASN A 2 12.04 -4.72 -10.97
C ASN A 2 11.84 -3.38 -10.24
N ASN A 3 11.50 -2.33 -10.99
CA ASN A 3 10.92 -1.08 -10.47
C ASN A 3 9.49 -1.35 -10.02
N SER A 4 9.32 -2.06 -8.90
CA SER A 4 8.01 -2.19 -8.27
C SER A 4 7.75 -1.01 -7.33
N LEU A 5 6.49 -0.59 -7.26
CA LEU A 5 6.02 0.43 -6.34
C LEU A 5 6.44 0.10 -4.89
N GLU A 6 6.29 -1.16 -4.52
CA GLU A 6 6.60 -1.69 -3.20
C GLU A 6 8.08 -1.48 -2.84
N ARG A 7 9.00 -1.74 -3.79
CA ARG A 7 10.43 -1.52 -3.59
C ARG A 7 10.74 -0.05 -3.40
N LYS A 8 10.15 0.83 -4.21
CA LYS A 8 10.39 2.27 -4.13
C LYS A 8 9.91 2.86 -2.81
N ILE A 9 8.70 2.49 -2.38
CA ILE A 9 8.15 2.91 -1.08
C ILE A 9 9.04 2.41 0.05
N THR A 10 9.41 1.13 0.03
CA THR A 10 10.25 0.53 1.08
C THR A 10 11.59 1.26 1.17
N GLU A 11 12.25 1.48 0.03
CA GLU A 11 13.54 2.16 -0.01
C GLU A 11 13.47 3.58 0.56
N LEU A 12 12.52 4.39 0.10
CA LEU A 12 12.37 5.78 0.57
C LEU A 12 12.01 5.85 2.05
N SER A 13 11.12 4.96 2.51
CA SER A 13 10.68 4.90 3.92
C SER A 13 11.82 4.60 4.91
N TRP A 14 12.93 4.03 4.44
CA TRP A 14 14.11 3.72 5.24
C TRP A 14 15.31 4.64 4.97
N ARG A 15 15.39 5.27 3.79
CA ARG A 15 16.54 6.10 3.39
C ARG A 15 16.27 7.60 3.50
N ASP A 16 15.01 8.03 3.50
CA ASP A 16 14.60 9.43 3.56
C ASP A 16 13.70 9.66 4.79
N PRO A 17 14.22 10.29 5.86
CA PRO A 17 13.44 10.57 7.07
C PRO A 17 12.19 11.41 6.82
N SER A 18 12.25 12.39 5.91
CA SER A 18 11.13 13.29 5.61
C SER A 18 10.02 12.54 4.88
N PHE A 19 10.39 11.72 3.88
CA PHE A 19 9.42 10.84 3.22
C PHE A 19 8.79 9.86 4.20
N ALA A 20 9.59 9.33 5.13
CA ALA A 20 9.13 8.32 6.07
C ALA A 20 8.13 8.86 7.10
N GLU A 21 8.30 10.10 7.56
CA GLU A 21 7.29 10.80 8.37
C GLU A 21 6.04 11.12 7.55
N LEU A 22 6.24 11.59 6.31
CA LEU A 22 5.13 11.99 5.46
C LEU A 22 4.25 10.81 5.05
N ILE A 23 4.83 9.65 4.72
CA ILE A 23 4.03 8.49 4.32
C ILE A 23 3.23 7.88 5.46
N GLU A 24 3.68 8.04 6.72
CA GLU A 24 2.95 7.59 7.91
C GLU A 24 1.84 8.58 8.33
N THR A 25 1.94 9.87 7.98
CA THR A 25 1.02 10.93 8.42
C THR A 25 0.09 11.46 7.32
N ASN A 26 0.57 11.56 6.08
CA ASN A 26 -0.17 11.96 4.89
C ASN A 26 0.24 11.10 3.67
N PRO A 27 -0.20 9.82 3.65
CA PRO A 27 0.18 8.88 2.60
C PRO A 27 -0.21 9.34 1.20
N HIS A 28 -1.33 10.06 1.03
CA HIS A 28 -1.73 10.59 -0.27
C HIS A 28 -0.67 11.55 -0.83
N GLN A 29 -0.20 12.48 -0.01
CA GLN A 29 0.82 13.43 -0.40
C GLN A 29 2.17 12.74 -0.68
N ALA A 30 2.60 11.82 0.19
CA ALA A 30 3.85 11.08 -0.02
C ALA A 30 3.82 10.27 -1.32
N LEU A 31 2.72 9.55 -1.58
CA LEU A 31 2.55 8.73 -2.77
C LEU A 31 2.52 9.59 -4.05
N ALA A 32 1.88 10.76 -4.01
CA ALA A 32 1.88 11.69 -5.13
C ALA A 32 3.29 12.16 -5.53
N GLN A 33 4.20 12.35 -4.56
CA GLN A 33 5.60 12.75 -4.84
C GLN A 33 6.36 11.72 -5.68
N ILE A 34 5.95 10.46 -5.64
CA ILE A 34 6.58 9.36 -6.40
C ILE A 34 5.74 8.91 -7.60
N GLY A 35 4.75 9.71 -8.00
CA GLY A 35 3.90 9.47 -9.18
C GLY A 35 2.77 8.46 -8.95
N VAL A 36 2.42 8.17 -7.70
CA VAL A 36 1.30 7.28 -7.37
C VAL A 36 0.03 8.10 -7.18
N GLU A 37 -1.03 7.71 -7.88
CA GLU A 37 -2.35 8.30 -7.76
C GLU A 37 -3.18 7.40 -6.84
N VAL A 38 -3.61 7.94 -5.71
CA VAL A 38 -4.55 7.25 -4.81
C VAL A 38 -5.97 7.62 -5.24
N PRO A 39 -6.85 6.64 -5.52
CA PRO A 39 -8.24 6.91 -5.91
C PRO A 39 -8.99 7.76 -4.90
N GLU A 40 -9.92 8.58 -5.39
CA GLU A 40 -10.72 9.47 -4.55
C GLU A 40 -11.60 8.67 -3.58
N GLY A 41 -11.61 9.07 -2.31
CA GLY A 41 -12.39 8.43 -1.25
C GLY A 41 -11.70 7.25 -0.56
N ASP A 42 -10.60 6.74 -1.11
CA ASP A 42 -9.79 5.72 -0.44
C ASP A 42 -9.00 6.34 0.70
N LYS A 43 -8.95 5.63 1.84
CA LYS A 43 -8.13 5.98 2.99
C LYS A 43 -6.99 4.99 3.12
N LEU A 44 -5.78 5.50 3.31
CA LEU A 44 -4.60 4.69 3.53
C LEU A 44 -4.08 4.89 4.95
N ASP A 45 -3.83 3.78 5.66
CA ASP A 45 -3.00 3.76 6.87
C ASP A 45 -1.74 2.95 6.54
N ILE A 46 -0.60 3.63 6.45
CA ILE A 46 0.68 3.02 6.09
C ILE A 46 1.59 3.05 7.31
N ARG A 47 2.10 1.88 7.70
CA ARG A 47 3.01 1.72 8.83
C ARG A 47 4.31 1.09 8.38
N ARG A 48 5.45 1.70 8.74
CA ARG A 48 6.74 1.03 8.62
C ARG A 48 6.87 -0.02 9.69
N GLN A 49 7.03 -1.28 9.30
CA GLN A 49 7.20 -2.38 10.24
C GLN A 49 8.56 -2.26 10.95
N ARG A 50 8.54 -2.21 12.29
CA ARG A 50 9.72 -2.15 13.15
C ARG A 50 9.84 -3.43 13.97
N ARG A 51 11.06 -3.86 14.25
CA ARG A 51 11.35 -5.15 14.95
C ARG A 51 10.86 -5.19 16.40
N ASP A 52 10.69 -4.02 17.01
CA ASP A 52 10.27 -3.82 18.39
C ASP A 52 8.77 -3.55 18.54
N THR A 53 8.02 -3.57 17.43
CA THR A 53 6.62 -3.16 17.41
C THR A 53 5.73 -4.32 16.96
N LEU A 54 4.72 -4.64 17.77
CA LEU A 54 3.64 -5.55 17.39
C LEU A 54 2.58 -4.78 16.60
N TYR A 55 2.27 -5.25 15.39
CA TYR A 55 1.23 -4.68 14.53
C TYR A 55 0.01 -5.59 14.57
N TYR A 56 -1.15 -5.02 14.90
CA TYR A 56 -2.42 -5.74 14.94
C TYR A 56 -3.50 -4.90 14.25
N VAL A 57 -4.24 -5.51 13.32
CA VAL A 57 -5.35 -4.88 12.61
C VAL A 57 -6.58 -5.72 12.87
N ILE A 58 -7.59 -5.11 13.49
CA ILE A 58 -8.87 -5.76 13.75
C ILE A 58 -9.74 -5.57 12.50
N PRO A 59 -10.24 -6.65 11.88
CA PRO A 59 -11.15 -6.52 10.76
C PRO A 59 -12.47 -5.85 11.16
N PRO A 60 -13.23 -5.29 10.20
CA PRO A 60 -14.60 -4.86 10.47
C PRO A 60 -15.42 -5.99 11.08
N TYR A 61 -16.14 -5.69 12.16
CA TYR A 61 -17.09 -6.61 12.76
C TYR A 61 -18.31 -6.79 11.83
N SER A 62 -18.80 -8.02 11.72
CA SER A 62 -20.04 -8.36 11.01
C SER A 62 -20.87 -9.29 11.88
N GLU A 63 -22.16 -8.99 12.04
CA GLU A 63 -23.13 -9.89 12.70
C GLU A 63 -23.44 -11.13 11.85
N GLU A 64 -23.15 -11.08 10.55
CA GLU A 64 -23.37 -12.15 9.58
C GLU A 64 -22.05 -12.48 8.82
N PRO A 65 -21.13 -13.24 9.43
CA PRO A 65 -19.79 -13.46 8.88
C PRO A 65 -19.75 -14.41 7.67
N ASP A 66 -20.76 -15.26 7.49
CA ASP A 66 -20.77 -16.34 6.48
C ASP A 66 -21.37 -15.93 5.13
N LYS A 67 -21.73 -14.64 4.96
CA LYS A 67 -22.18 -14.14 3.65
C LYS A 67 -21.00 -14.13 2.68
N PRO A 68 -21.04 -14.94 1.59
CA PRO A 68 -19.90 -15.13 0.68
C PRO A 68 -19.45 -13.85 -0.03
N ASP A 69 -20.32 -12.84 -0.10
CA ASP A 69 -20.03 -11.53 -0.71
C ASP A 69 -19.30 -10.56 0.24
N ILE A 70 -19.09 -10.95 1.50
CA ILE A 70 -18.43 -10.13 2.53
C ILE A 70 -17.09 -10.79 2.89
N VAL A 71 -16.16 -10.85 1.92
CA VAL A 71 -14.76 -11.15 2.27
C VAL A 71 -14.21 -9.96 3.05
N ILE A 72 -14.07 -10.18 4.35
CA ILE A 72 -13.84 -9.13 5.35
C ILE A 72 -12.51 -8.42 5.10
N ASN A 73 -11.44 -9.17 4.78
CA ASN A 73 -10.14 -8.63 4.39
C ASN A 73 -9.35 -9.63 3.54
N GLN A 74 -8.52 -9.12 2.64
CA GLN A 74 -7.45 -9.87 1.98
C GLN A 74 -6.11 -9.45 2.56
N MET A 75 -5.27 -10.44 2.85
CA MET A 75 -3.85 -10.25 3.15
C MET A 75 -3.04 -10.64 1.92
N ASP A 76 -2.35 -9.68 1.30
CA ASP A 76 -1.49 -9.95 0.15
C ASP A 76 -0.02 -9.81 0.54
N LEU A 77 0.66 -10.96 0.54
CA LEU A 77 2.10 -11.12 0.74
C LEU A 77 2.83 -11.44 -0.58
N TRP A 78 2.14 -12.12 -1.49
CA TRP A 78 2.76 -12.81 -2.63
C TRP A 78 3.14 -11.85 -3.76
N GLN A 79 2.37 -10.77 -3.96
CA GLN A 79 2.69 -9.77 -4.98
C GLN A 79 3.57 -8.62 -4.48
N SER A 80 3.90 -8.60 -3.18
CA SER A 80 4.69 -7.52 -2.56
C SER A 80 6.21 -7.79 -2.57
N ALA A 81 6.67 -8.82 -3.29
CA ALA A 81 8.08 -9.24 -3.33
C ALA A 81 8.70 -9.44 -1.92
N GLU A 82 7.90 -9.92 -0.96
CA GLU A 82 8.28 -10.11 0.46
C GLU A 82 8.65 -8.81 1.22
N LEU A 83 8.36 -7.64 0.66
CA LEU A 83 8.78 -6.37 1.25
C LEU A 83 7.85 -5.86 2.34
N PHE A 84 6.55 -6.15 2.27
CA PHE A 84 5.54 -5.83 3.31
C PHE A 84 4.20 -6.51 3.05
N VAL A 85 3.25 -6.31 3.96
CA VAL A 85 1.91 -6.92 3.96
C VAL A 85 0.86 -5.86 3.64
N TRP A 86 0.04 -6.08 2.61
CA TRP A 86 -1.19 -5.32 2.43
C TRP A 86 -2.31 -5.99 3.21
N ILE A 87 -3.04 -5.20 4.01
CA ILE A 87 -4.29 -5.62 4.65
C ILE A 87 -5.38 -4.66 4.16
N MET A 88 -6.35 -5.19 3.44
CA MET A 88 -7.40 -4.37 2.84
C MET A 88 -8.69 -5.16 2.61
N PRO A 89 -9.87 -4.51 2.61
CA PRO A 89 -11.09 -5.14 2.14
C PRO A 89 -10.95 -5.61 0.68
N GLN A 90 -11.54 -6.75 0.32
CA GLN A 90 -11.43 -7.29 -1.05
C GLN A 90 -11.84 -6.27 -2.12
N LYS A 91 -12.88 -5.47 -1.86
CA LYS A 91 -13.37 -4.44 -2.80
C LYS A 91 -12.30 -3.42 -3.22
N LEU A 92 -11.28 -3.18 -2.38
CA LEU A 92 -10.22 -2.22 -2.68
C LEU A 92 -9.09 -2.81 -3.53
N LYS A 93 -9.09 -4.12 -3.82
CA LYS A 93 -8.00 -4.76 -4.58
C LYS A 93 -7.78 -4.11 -5.94
N VAL A 94 -8.86 -3.72 -6.62
CA VAL A 94 -8.79 -3.02 -7.92
C VAL A 94 -8.08 -1.66 -7.77
N GLN A 95 -8.27 -0.99 -6.64
CA GLN A 95 -7.60 0.28 -6.35
C GLN A 95 -6.09 0.10 -6.16
N LEU A 96 -5.66 -0.96 -5.48
CA LEU A 96 -4.23 -1.30 -5.39
C LEU A 96 -3.63 -1.54 -6.79
N LEU A 97 -4.35 -2.24 -7.67
CA LEU A 97 -3.91 -2.44 -9.05
C LEU A 97 -3.82 -1.11 -9.82
N ALA A 98 -4.78 -0.20 -9.62
CA ALA A 98 -4.76 1.13 -10.20
C ALA A 98 -3.55 1.94 -9.72
N MET A 99 -3.24 1.93 -8.41
CA MET A 99 -2.04 2.57 -7.85
C MET A 99 -0.75 2.00 -8.44
N ARG A 100 -0.64 0.66 -8.57
CA ARG A 100 0.51 0.01 -9.22
C ARG A 100 0.63 0.38 -10.71
N GLN A 101 -0.49 0.58 -11.39
CA GLN A 101 -0.50 1.00 -12.79
C GLN A 101 -0.11 2.48 -12.93
N SER A 102 -0.60 3.36 -12.07
CA SER A 102 -0.25 4.78 -12.09
C SER A 102 1.25 4.96 -11.86
N TYR A 103 1.84 4.24 -10.89
CA TYR A 103 3.28 4.27 -10.65
C TYR A 103 4.06 3.88 -11.91
N ARG A 104 3.67 2.78 -12.57
CA ARG A 104 4.36 2.32 -13.80
C ARG A 104 4.22 3.31 -14.95
N ARG A 105 3.05 3.94 -15.08
CA ARG A 105 2.76 4.95 -16.11
C ARG A 105 3.55 6.23 -15.88
N ASN A 106 3.70 6.63 -14.63
CA ASN A 106 4.30 7.92 -14.24
C ASN A 106 5.78 7.80 -13.88
N ALA A 107 6.33 6.58 -13.83
CA ALA A 107 7.75 6.36 -13.64
C ALA A 107 8.51 7.07 -14.78
N PRO A 108 9.54 7.89 -14.47
CA PRO A 108 10.34 8.53 -15.50
C PRO A 108 10.94 7.43 -16.36
N ASN A 109 10.61 7.46 -17.66
CA ASN A 109 10.95 6.45 -18.66
C ASN A 109 12.20 5.66 -18.29
N GLY A 110 12.05 4.34 -18.15
CA GLY A 110 13.17 3.47 -18.50
C GLY A 110 13.59 3.86 -19.91
N SER A 111 14.82 4.35 -20.06
CA SER A 111 15.52 4.35 -21.32
C SER A 111 15.37 2.95 -21.93
N THR A 112 14.79 2.88 -23.14
CA THR A 112 14.76 1.74 -24.09
C THR A 112 14.54 0.35 -23.53
#